data_AF-F4RFD2-F1
#
_entry.id   AF-F4RFD2-F1
#
_cell.length_a   1.000
_cell.length_b   1.000
_cell.length_c   1.000
_cell.angle_alpha   90.00
_cell.angle_beta   90.00
_cell.angle_gamma   90.00
#
_symmetry.space_group_name_H-M   'P 1'
#
loop_
_entity.id
_entity.type
_entity.pdbx_description
1 polymer ?
#
loop_
_entity_poly.entity_id
_entity_poly.type
_entity_poly.pdbx_seq_one_letter_code
_entity_poly.pdbx_strand_id
1 'polypeptide(L)'
;MNGEKKEEMEFVVQTLYQHTLARGKVEINSSVQGLKDWGEMRSAGFRPGSDKGRKMGVTALNAKTGKNKELIFEDQERMLDLALINETLAEWMSTLCMHAFKSNRDLAIKHEIPSFADIDWSKSPNANIFASSVVVTRDGFNNNPHNDRDVSAYTYGIFTRINRITGLLHCDETSDYLGYTTGTYFILDEYHVELALDLCDGVVESIWASDENHHTSASTTYEEGHISIAPKYSPITRFGCSLQINESLLNRIEGLLKMREGKTPQEWELYKKEVVKCYEQEIDFKLSKL
;
A
#
# COMPACT_ATOMS: atom_id res chain seq x y z
N MET A 1 18.79 10.53 12.41
CA MET A 1 18.18 11.05 11.16
C MET A 1 18.19 12.58 11.21
N ASN A 2 18.54 13.29 10.13
CA ASN A 2 18.41 14.76 10.07
C ASN A 2 16.91 15.14 10.21
N GLY A 3 16.59 16.27 10.84
CA GLY A 3 15.22 16.70 11.13
C GLY A 3 14.31 16.73 9.90
N GLU A 4 14.79 17.29 8.79
CA GLU A 4 14.04 17.37 7.53
C GLU A 4 13.69 15.99 6.95
N LYS A 5 14.62 15.02 7.03
CA LYS A 5 14.37 13.66 6.52
C LYS A 5 13.36 12.90 7.39
N LYS A 6 13.34 13.19 8.69
CA LYS A 6 12.35 12.65 9.62
C LYS A 6 10.95 13.15 9.27
N GLU A 7 10.81 14.45 9.05
CA GLU A 7 9.52 15.07 8.70
C GLU A 7 8.99 14.52 7.36
N GLU A 8 9.86 14.33 6.37
CA GLU A 8 9.48 13.70 5.09
C GLU A 8 8.99 12.25 5.29
N MET A 9 9.71 11.45 6.09
CA MET A 9 9.31 10.07 6.40
C MET A 9 8.00 10.00 7.19
N GLU A 10 7.82 10.88 8.16
CA GLU A 10 6.57 11.02 8.92
C GLU A 10 5.40 11.35 8.00
N PHE A 11 5.56 12.33 7.10
CA PHE A 11 4.54 12.72 6.14
C PHE A 11 4.14 11.55 5.23
N VAL A 12 5.12 10.82 4.66
CA VAL A 12 4.88 9.67 3.79
C VAL A 12 4.15 8.55 4.55
N VAL A 13 4.68 8.12 5.69
CA VAL A 13 4.12 7.00 6.47
C VAL A 13 2.72 7.33 6.98
N GLN A 14 2.55 8.54 7.55
CA GLN A 14 1.26 8.98 8.07
C GLN A 14 0.20 9.03 6.98
N THR A 15 0.53 9.62 5.83
CA THR A 15 -0.43 9.78 4.73
C THR A 15 -0.84 8.44 4.15
N LEU A 16 0.11 7.54 3.88
CA LEU A 16 -0.19 6.18 3.41
C LEU A 16 -1.05 5.41 4.42
N TYR A 17 -0.72 5.51 5.71
CA TYR A 17 -1.48 4.87 6.77
C TYR A 17 -2.93 5.38 6.83
N GLN A 18 -3.14 6.69 6.91
CA GLN A 18 -4.49 7.27 6.99
C GLN A 18 -5.30 7.06 5.70
N HIS A 19 -4.65 7.18 4.54
CA HIS A 19 -5.32 6.97 3.25
C HIS A 19 -5.79 5.51 3.08
N THR A 20 -4.96 4.54 3.48
CA THR A 20 -5.37 3.12 3.46
C THR A 20 -6.43 2.79 4.52
N LEU A 21 -6.43 3.46 5.69
CA LEU A 21 -7.50 3.32 6.68
C LEU A 21 -8.88 3.76 6.19
N ALA A 22 -8.96 4.63 5.18
CA ALA A 22 -10.22 4.98 4.53
C ALA A 22 -10.72 3.90 3.54
N ARG A 23 -9.89 2.90 3.21
CA ARG A 23 -10.24 1.76 2.33
C ARG A 23 -10.77 0.57 3.10
N GLY A 24 -11.40 -0.38 2.40
CA GLY A 24 -11.88 -1.63 2.99
C GLY A 24 -10.73 -2.51 3.52
N LYS A 25 -11.03 -3.36 4.51
CA LYS A 25 -10.09 -4.42 4.93
C LYS A 25 -9.96 -5.48 3.85
N VAL A 26 -8.78 -6.04 3.70
CA VAL A 26 -8.54 -7.21 2.86
C VAL A 26 -8.92 -8.45 3.66
N GLU A 27 -10.07 -9.04 3.34
CA GLU A 27 -10.63 -10.22 4.04
C GLU A 27 -10.13 -11.55 3.46
N ILE A 28 -9.62 -11.54 2.23
CA ILE A 28 -9.14 -12.74 1.52
C ILE A 28 -7.66 -12.54 1.25
N ASN A 29 -6.82 -13.23 2.02
CA ASN A 29 -5.41 -13.42 1.72
C ASN A 29 -5.04 -14.88 2.00
N SER A 30 -4.49 -15.57 1.00
CA SER A 30 -4.06 -16.96 1.13
C SER A 30 -2.87 -17.11 2.08
N SER A 31 -2.02 -16.09 2.20
CA SER A 31 -0.83 -16.17 3.06
C SER A 31 -1.19 -16.16 4.54
N VAL A 32 -2.42 -15.80 4.93
CA VAL A 32 -2.86 -15.82 6.34
C VAL A 32 -3.76 -17.01 6.68
N GLN A 33 -3.96 -17.94 5.76
CA GLN A 33 -4.84 -19.08 5.97
C GLN A 33 -4.40 -19.91 7.19
N GLY A 34 -5.31 -20.12 8.14
CA GLY A 34 -5.06 -20.88 9.37
C GLY A 34 -4.36 -20.09 10.50
N LEU A 35 -4.00 -18.83 10.28
CA LEU A 35 -3.38 -17.97 11.30
C LEU A 35 -4.45 -17.24 12.13
N LYS A 36 -4.21 -17.11 13.43
CA LYS A 36 -5.11 -16.40 14.36
C LYS A 36 -4.73 -14.93 14.55
N ASP A 37 -3.44 -14.62 14.50
CA ASP A 37 -2.87 -13.31 14.86
C ASP A 37 -2.20 -12.63 13.65
N TRP A 38 -2.86 -12.69 12.50
CA TRP A 38 -2.42 -11.99 11.29
C TRP A 38 -2.76 -10.49 11.34
N GLY A 39 -2.06 -9.70 10.53
CA GLY A 39 -2.19 -8.24 10.51
C GLY A 39 -3.41 -7.72 9.78
N GLU A 40 -3.98 -6.61 10.25
CA GLU A 40 -5.01 -5.92 9.48
C GLU A 40 -4.39 -5.31 8.22
N MET A 41 -4.75 -5.86 7.05
CA MET A 41 -4.32 -5.40 5.74
C MET A 41 -5.35 -4.50 5.07
N ARG A 42 -4.88 -3.42 4.45
CA ARG A 42 -5.66 -2.50 3.62
C ARG A 42 -4.86 -2.09 2.41
N SER A 43 -5.55 -1.88 1.29
CA SER A 43 -4.91 -1.52 0.02
C SER A 43 -5.50 -0.22 -0.52
N ALA A 44 -4.68 0.61 -1.16
CA ALA A 44 -5.07 1.77 -1.94
C ALA A 44 -4.39 1.76 -3.32
N GLY A 45 -4.87 2.61 -4.24
CA GLY A 45 -4.43 2.62 -5.64
C GLY A 45 -5.30 1.74 -6.56
N PHE A 46 -4.79 1.50 -7.77
CA PHE A 46 -5.46 0.74 -8.82
C PHE A 46 -5.33 -0.76 -8.63
N ARG A 47 -6.44 -1.46 -8.89
CA ARG A 47 -6.56 -2.90 -8.73
C ARG A 47 -7.55 -3.50 -9.75
N PRO A 48 -7.54 -4.82 -9.93
CA PRO A 48 -8.56 -5.51 -10.71
C PRO A 48 -9.96 -5.22 -10.17
N GLY A 49 -10.92 -5.05 -11.08
CA GLY A 49 -12.28 -4.68 -10.73
C GLY A 49 -13.05 -5.87 -10.20
N SER A 50 -13.73 -5.68 -9.06
CA SER A 50 -14.67 -6.64 -8.48
C SER A 50 -16.14 -6.26 -8.74
N ASP A 51 -16.39 -4.99 -9.07
CA ASP A 51 -17.73 -4.47 -9.35
C ASP A 51 -18.28 -5.04 -10.67
N LYS A 52 -19.58 -5.36 -10.71
CA LYS A 52 -20.22 -5.90 -11.92
C LYS A 52 -20.01 -4.95 -13.11
N GLY A 53 -19.46 -5.47 -14.20
CA GLY A 53 -19.20 -4.70 -15.42
C GLY A 53 -17.89 -3.91 -15.41
N ARG A 54 -17.26 -3.73 -14.25
CA ARG A 54 -15.94 -3.07 -14.14
C ARG A 54 -14.82 -4.07 -14.39
N LYS A 55 -13.79 -3.63 -15.10
CA LYS A 55 -12.58 -4.41 -15.42
C LYS A 55 -11.45 -4.12 -14.43
N MET A 56 -11.35 -2.86 -14.02
CA MET A 56 -10.38 -2.37 -13.02
C MET A 56 -10.86 -1.06 -12.40
N GLY A 57 -10.17 -0.61 -11.35
CA GLY A 57 -10.44 0.67 -10.73
C GLY A 57 -9.65 0.85 -9.44
N VAL A 58 -9.89 1.96 -8.75
CA VAL A 58 -9.27 2.23 -7.45
C VAL A 58 -9.89 1.38 -6.34
N THR A 59 -9.14 1.12 -5.26
CA THR A 59 -9.74 0.51 -4.07
C THR A 59 -10.84 1.40 -3.49
N ALA A 60 -12.00 0.81 -3.24
CA ALA A 60 -13.19 1.51 -2.75
C ALA A 60 -13.03 2.02 -1.31
N LEU A 61 -13.74 3.11 -1.00
CA LEU A 61 -13.90 3.61 0.36
C LEU A 61 -14.69 2.61 1.21
N ASN A 62 -14.25 2.44 2.45
CA ASN A 62 -14.98 1.62 3.43
C ASN A 62 -16.29 2.29 3.86
N ALA A 63 -17.11 1.55 4.61
CA ALA A 63 -18.41 2.01 5.06
C ALA A 63 -18.35 3.21 6.02
N LYS A 64 -17.28 3.36 6.81
CA LYS A 64 -17.11 4.49 7.74
C LYS A 64 -16.85 5.78 6.95
N THR A 65 -15.85 5.77 6.08
CA THR A 65 -15.48 6.92 5.26
C THR A 65 -16.57 7.23 4.24
N GLY A 66 -17.00 6.24 3.46
CA GLY A 66 -17.96 6.44 2.36
C GLY A 66 -19.40 6.82 2.78
N LYS A 67 -19.69 6.90 4.09
CA LYS A 67 -20.98 7.39 4.63
C LYS A 67 -20.85 8.72 5.38
N ASN A 68 -19.68 9.35 5.34
CA ASN A 68 -19.43 10.61 6.01
C ASN A 68 -18.75 11.58 5.03
N LYS A 69 -19.43 12.70 4.77
CA LYS A 69 -18.96 13.73 3.82
C LYS A 69 -17.61 14.33 4.19
N GLU A 70 -17.39 14.59 5.48
CA GLU A 70 -16.14 15.15 5.98
C GLU A 70 -14.97 14.18 5.76
N LEU A 71 -15.15 12.91 6.14
CA LEU A 71 -14.12 11.89 5.94
C LEU A 71 -13.82 11.61 4.45
N ILE A 72 -14.81 11.78 3.57
CA ILE A 72 -14.59 11.71 2.12
C ILE A 72 -13.69 12.86 1.68
N PHE A 73 -13.94 14.08 2.14
CA PHE A 73 -13.12 15.25 1.77
C PHE A 73 -11.69 15.16 2.32
N GLU A 74 -11.51 14.72 3.56
CA GLU A 74 -10.17 14.43 4.10
C GLU A 74 -9.43 13.36 3.28
N ASP A 75 -10.15 12.38 2.72
CA ASP A 75 -9.55 11.39 1.83
C ASP A 75 -9.11 11.97 0.49
N GLN A 76 -9.90 12.90 -0.07
CA GLN A 76 -9.56 13.61 -1.29
C GLN A 76 -8.31 14.48 -1.10
N GLU A 77 -8.18 15.15 0.04
CA GLU A 77 -6.95 15.91 0.36
C GLU A 77 -5.73 14.99 0.38
N ARG A 78 -5.80 13.86 1.10
CA ARG A 78 -4.71 12.86 1.09
C ARG A 78 -4.44 12.29 -0.30
N MET A 79 -5.46 12.15 -1.15
CA MET A 79 -5.27 11.67 -2.54
C MET A 79 -4.40 12.64 -3.35
N LEU A 80 -4.53 13.95 -3.13
CA LEU A 80 -3.71 14.96 -3.80
C LEU A 80 -2.24 14.85 -3.37
N ASP A 81 -2.00 14.53 -2.10
CA ASP A 81 -0.65 14.33 -1.56
C ASP A 81 0.05 13.08 -2.10
N LEU A 82 -0.70 12.08 -2.59
CA LEU A 82 -0.12 10.83 -3.10
C LEU A 82 0.80 11.05 -4.30
N ALA A 83 0.59 12.09 -5.10
CA ALA A 83 1.47 12.40 -6.24
C ALA A 83 2.87 12.79 -5.77
N LEU A 84 2.96 13.61 -4.71
CA LEU A 84 4.24 13.96 -4.07
C LEU A 84 4.86 12.71 -3.42
N ILE A 85 4.06 11.92 -2.71
CA ILE A 85 4.53 10.69 -2.06
C ILE A 85 5.07 9.69 -3.08
N ASN A 86 4.45 9.55 -4.26
CA ASN A 86 4.97 8.69 -5.32
C ASN A 86 6.37 9.13 -5.77
N GLU A 87 6.59 10.44 -5.98
CA GLU A 87 7.91 10.96 -6.34
C GLU A 87 8.95 10.70 -5.25
N THR A 88 8.60 10.98 -4.00
CA THR A 88 9.47 10.73 -2.84
C THR A 88 9.85 9.25 -2.74
N LEU A 89 8.87 8.33 -2.85
CA LEU A 89 9.12 6.89 -2.80
C LEU A 89 9.91 6.39 -4.01
N ALA A 90 9.69 6.97 -5.20
CA ALA A 90 10.47 6.65 -6.39
C ALA A 90 11.93 7.06 -6.20
N GLU A 91 12.19 8.24 -5.62
CA GLU A 91 13.53 8.68 -5.27
C GLU A 91 14.20 7.71 -4.29
N TRP A 92 13.50 7.34 -3.20
CA TRP A 92 14.01 6.41 -2.19
C TRP A 92 14.32 5.05 -2.79
N MET A 93 13.38 4.45 -3.54
CA MET A 93 13.60 3.18 -4.21
C MET A 93 14.75 3.25 -5.21
N SER A 94 14.87 4.33 -5.98
CA SER A 94 15.95 4.50 -6.95
C SER A 94 17.32 4.69 -6.32
N THR A 95 17.36 5.32 -5.12
CA THR A 95 18.57 5.48 -4.31
C THR A 95 19.00 4.16 -3.69
N LEU A 96 18.03 3.38 -3.20
CA LEU A 96 18.28 2.06 -2.62
C LEU A 96 18.69 1.03 -3.68
N CYS A 97 17.98 0.97 -4.81
CA CYS A 97 18.33 0.14 -5.96
C CYS A 97 17.74 0.68 -7.28
N MET A 98 18.55 1.44 -8.01
CA MET A 98 18.18 1.99 -9.33
C MET A 98 17.75 0.93 -10.35
N HIS A 99 18.32 -0.28 -10.27
CA HIS A 99 17.94 -1.37 -11.17
C HIS A 99 16.50 -1.82 -10.92
N ALA A 100 16.13 -2.05 -9.65
CA ALA A 100 14.78 -2.46 -9.28
C ALA A 100 13.76 -1.39 -9.66
N PHE A 101 14.05 -0.12 -9.35
CA PHE A 101 13.18 0.99 -9.74
C PHE A 101 12.93 1.04 -11.25
N LYS A 102 14.01 0.98 -12.06
CA LYS A 102 13.88 1.00 -13.53
C LYS A 102 13.11 -0.20 -14.06
N SER A 103 13.32 -1.39 -13.51
CA SER A 103 12.58 -2.61 -13.88
C SER A 103 11.07 -2.41 -13.76
N ASN A 104 10.61 -1.97 -12.58
CA ASN A 104 9.19 -1.74 -12.33
C ASN A 104 8.65 -0.56 -13.15
N ARG A 105 9.43 0.52 -13.30
CA ARG A 105 9.03 1.69 -14.08
C ARG A 105 8.86 1.40 -15.56
N ASP A 106 9.82 0.70 -16.15
CA ASP A 106 9.79 0.37 -17.58
C ASP A 106 8.62 -0.58 -17.89
N LEU A 107 8.31 -1.50 -16.97
CA LEU A 107 7.10 -2.31 -17.03
C LEU A 107 5.83 -1.45 -17.00
N ALA A 108 5.73 -0.50 -16.06
CA ALA A 108 4.55 0.35 -15.93
C ALA A 108 4.32 1.20 -17.19
N ILE A 109 5.39 1.80 -17.73
CA ILE A 109 5.34 2.60 -18.97
C ILE A 109 4.90 1.71 -20.14
N LYS A 110 5.52 0.54 -20.30
CA LYS A 110 5.25 -0.36 -21.43
C LYS A 110 3.80 -0.79 -21.50
N HIS A 111 3.13 -0.97 -20.36
CA HIS A 111 1.79 -1.52 -20.30
C HIS A 111 0.72 -0.50 -19.88
N GLU A 112 1.02 0.80 -19.91
CA GLU A 112 0.07 1.87 -19.53
C GLU A 112 -0.52 1.65 -18.10
N ILE A 113 0.31 1.19 -17.17
CA ILE A 113 -0.10 0.89 -15.78
C ILE A 113 -0.19 2.19 -14.98
N PRO A 114 -1.33 2.48 -14.32
CA PRO A 114 -1.46 3.66 -13.48
C PRO A 114 -0.67 3.52 -12.18
N SER A 115 -0.23 4.65 -11.61
CA SER A 115 0.30 4.71 -10.25
C SER A 115 -0.81 4.51 -9.22
N PHE A 116 -0.44 4.06 -8.02
CA PHE A 116 -1.33 4.11 -6.85
C PHE A 116 -1.79 5.54 -6.52
N ALA A 117 -1.05 6.56 -6.98
CA ALA A 117 -1.32 7.97 -6.81
C ALA A 117 -2.17 8.60 -7.93
N ASP A 118 -2.56 7.82 -8.96
CA ASP A 118 -3.31 8.37 -10.08
C ASP A 118 -4.79 8.57 -9.72
N ILE A 119 -5.35 9.72 -10.11
CA ILE A 119 -6.78 10.00 -10.00
C ILE A 119 -7.55 9.32 -11.15
N ASP A 120 -6.96 9.31 -12.35
CA ASP A 120 -7.53 8.76 -13.57
C ASP A 120 -6.53 7.82 -14.26
N TRP A 121 -7.04 6.75 -14.86
CA TRP A 121 -6.20 5.86 -15.64
C TRP A 121 -5.66 6.56 -16.88
N SER A 122 -4.41 6.26 -17.23
CA SER A 122 -3.68 6.81 -18.37
C SER A 122 -3.43 8.33 -18.30
N LYS A 123 -3.51 8.92 -17.10
CA LYS A 123 -3.19 10.33 -16.82
C LYS A 123 -2.33 10.44 -15.56
N SER A 124 -1.20 9.73 -15.57
CA SER A 124 -0.30 9.77 -14.44
C SER A 124 0.28 11.18 -14.30
N PRO A 125 0.30 11.76 -13.08
CA PRO A 125 0.78 13.11 -12.87
C PRO A 125 2.30 13.19 -13.09
N ASN A 126 3.00 12.05 -13.04
CA ASN A 126 4.44 11.92 -13.22
C ASN A 126 4.82 10.66 -14.00
N ALA A 127 6.07 10.58 -14.44
CA ALA A 127 6.61 9.44 -15.20
C ALA A 127 7.27 8.36 -14.31
N ASN A 128 7.32 8.57 -12.99
CA ASN A 128 8.00 7.69 -12.04
C ASN A 128 7.05 6.66 -11.42
N ILE A 129 6.30 5.98 -12.27
CA ILE A 129 5.33 4.96 -11.85
C ILE A 129 6.09 3.66 -11.61
N PHE A 130 6.16 3.15 -10.38
CA PHE A 130 6.82 1.87 -10.06
C PHE A 130 5.90 0.87 -9.33
N ALA A 131 4.69 1.30 -8.97
CA ALA A 131 3.68 0.48 -8.30
C ALA A 131 2.28 0.98 -8.65
N SER A 132 1.34 0.05 -8.82
CA SER A 132 -0.07 0.39 -9.10
C SER A 132 -0.93 0.47 -7.85
N SER A 133 -0.48 -0.17 -6.78
CA SER A 133 -1.17 -0.20 -5.49
C SER A 133 -0.18 -0.18 -4.35
N VAL A 134 -0.65 0.34 -3.22
CA VAL A 134 0.02 0.27 -1.93
C VAL A 134 -0.79 -0.60 -0.99
N VAL A 135 -0.14 -1.52 -0.29
CA VAL A 135 -0.76 -2.37 0.73
C VAL A 135 -0.12 -2.07 2.07
N VAL A 136 -0.91 -1.58 3.01
CA VAL A 136 -0.50 -1.33 4.39
C VAL A 136 -1.06 -2.42 5.29
N THR A 137 -0.17 -3.00 6.07
CA THR A 137 -0.48 -3.94 7.15
C THR A 137 -0.18 -3.26 8.47
N ARG A 138 -1.09 -3.42 9.42
CA ARG A 138 -0.86 -3.03 10.82
C ARG A 138 -1.20 -4.19 11.75
N ASP A 139 -0.82 -4.03 13.02
CA ASP A 139 -1.04 -4.98 14.10
C ASP A 139 -0.01 -6.13 14.05
N GLY A 140 -0.44 -7.38 13.98
CA GLY A 140 0.49 -8.50 13.77
C GLY A 140 1.11 -8.44 12.37
N PHE A 141 2.33 -8.95 12.20
CA PHE A 141 2.87 -9.30 10.89
C PHE A 141 3.11 -10.79 10.88
N ASN A 142 2.04 -11.55 10.76
CA ASN A 142 2.15 -13.00 10.67
C ASN A 142 1.49 -13.46 9.38
N ASN A 143 2.30 -14.00 8.49
CA ASN A 143 1.87 -14.67 7.28
C ASN A 143 2.69 -15.95 7.12
N ASN A 144 2.13 -16.91 6.42
CA ASN A 144 2.83 -18.11 6.01
C ASN A 144 3.81 -17.76 4.87
N PRO A 145 4.90 -18.53 4.69
CA PRO A 145 5.73 -18.48 3.50
C PRO A 145 4.90 -18.51 2.22
N HIS A 146 5.12 -17.53 1.35
CA HIS A 146 4.48 -17.41 0.05
C HIS A 146 5.32 -16.59 -0.93
N ASN A 147 4.96 -16.70 -2.20
CA ASN A 147 5.44 -15.84 -3.27
C ASN A 147 4.25 -14.98 -3.72
N ASP A 148 4.49 -13.70 -3.98
CA ASP A 148 3.45 -12.82 -4.48
C ASP A 148 3.22 -13.06 -5.98
N ARG A 149 1.97 -12.86 -6.42
CA ARG A 149 1.60 -12.95 -7.85
C ARG A 149 1.63 -11.58 -8.50
N ASP A 150 2.83 -11.01 -8.49
CA ASP A 150 3.10 -9.71 -9.06
C ASP A 150 3.86 -9.84 -10.38
N VAL A 151 3.64 -8.87 -11.25
CA VAL A 151 4.38 -8.77 -12.52
C VAL A 151 5.57 -7.83 -12.41
N SER A 152 5.57 -6.93 -11.42
CA SER A 152 6.79 -6.25 -11.00
C SER A 152 7.81 -7.30 -10.55
N ALA A 153 9.05 -7.19 -11.04
CA ALA A 153 10.11 -8.11 -10.63
C ALA A 153 10.53 -7.89 -9.17
N TYR A 154 10.29 -6.68 -8.65
CA TYR A 154 10.68 -6.29 -7.31
C TYR A 154 9.51 -5.67 -6.55
N THR A 155 9.43 -5.96 -5.27
CA THR A 155 8.54 -5.27 -4.34
C THR A 155 9.35 -4.28 -3.51
N TYR A 156 8.82 -3.08 -3.33
CA TYR A 156 9.40 -2.08 -2.43
C TYR A 156 8.58 -2.03 -1.14
N GLY A 157 9.26 -2.13 0.01
CA GLY A 157 8.59 -2.13 1.31
C GLY A 157 9.20 -1.20 2.33
N ILE A 158 8.32 -0.72 3.22
CA ILE A 158 8.66 0.20 4.31
C ILE A 158 8.08 -0.36 5.61
N PHE A 159 8.92 -0.47 6.64
CA PHE A 159 8.53 -0.99 7.95
C PHE A 159 8.92 -0.02 9.05
N THR A 160 8.01 0.27 9.97
CA THR A 160 8.28 1.11 11.12
C THR A 160 7.25 0.90 12.23
N ARG A 161 7.42 1.58 13.35
CA ARG A 161 6.45 1.66 14.45
C ARG A 161 5.80 3.03 14.42
N ILE A 162 4.48 3.07 14.57
CA ILE A 162 3.71 4.31 14.53
C ILE A 162 2.75 4.40 15.72
N ASN A 163 2.36 5.63 16.04
CA ASN A 163 1.15 5.86 16.82
C ASN A 163 -0.06 5.38 16.01
N ARG A 164 -0.88 4.51 16.60
CA ARG A 164 -2.03 3.89 15.93
C ARG A 164 -3.06 4.89 15.42
N ILE A 165 -3.29 5.96 16.16
CA ILE A 165 -4.35 6.94 15.89
C ILE A 165 -3.87 7.92 14.84
N THR A 166 -2.70 8.53 15.08
CA THR A 166 -2.20 9.63 14.26
C THR A 166 -1.47 9.15 13.02
N GLY A 167 -0.82 7.97 13.08
CA GLY A 167 0.07 7.48 12.01
C GLY A 167 1.48 8.07 12.06
N LEU A 168 1.79 8.94 13.04
CA LEU A 168 3.12 9.50 13.22
C LEU A 168 4.10 8.42 13.68
N LEU A 169 5.38 8.57 13.29
CA LEU A 169 6.45 7.68 13.73
C LEU A 169 6.53 7.65 15.26
N HIS A 170 6.77 6.47 15.80
CA HIS A 170 7.02 6.27 17.22
C HIS A 170 8.44 5.74 17.40
N CYS A 171 9.32 6.60 17.90
CA CYS A 171 10.71 6.28 18.14
C CYS A 171 11.02 6.31 19.63
N ASP A 172 11.72 5.30 20.14
CA ASP A 172 11.99 5.09 21.56
C ASP A 172 12.75 6.29 22.18
N GLU A 173 13.63 6.94 21.42
CA GLU A 173 14.39 8.11 21.90
C GLU A 173 13.60 9.43 21.95
N THR A 174 12.53 9.57 21.17
CA THR A 174 11.86 10.89 20.96
C THR A 174 10.36 10.91 21.24
N SER A 175 9.76 9.76 21.50
CA SER A 175 8.35 9.61 21.82
C SER A 175 8.15 9.26 23.30
N ASP A 176 7.01 9.63 23.87
CA ASP A 176 6.59 9.08 25.15
C ASP A 176 6.49 7.56 25.05
N TYR A 177 6.90 6.83 26.08
CA TYR A 177 6.80 5.37 26.06
C TYR A 177 5.34 4.93 26.02
N LEU A 178 4.97 4.17 24.98
CA LEU A 178 3.61 3.67 24.76
C LEU A 178 3.55 2.13 24.64
N GLY A 179 4.63 1.44 24.98
CA GLY A 179 4.79 0.00 24.81
C GLY A 179 5.79 -0.38 23.72
N TYR A 180 5.93 -1.68 23.45
CA TYR A 180 6.82 -2.20 22.41
C TYR A 180 6.30 -3.53 21.84
N THR A 181 6.91 -3.99 20.76
CA THR A 181 6.61 -5.28 20.13
C THR A 181 7.91 -6.05 19.94
N THR A 182 7.90 -7.35 20.24
CA THR A 182 9.04 -8.26 20.03
C THR A 182 8.67 -9.43 19.13
N GLY A 183 9.68 -10.01 18.49
CA GLY A 183 9.53 -11.18 17.62
C GLY A 183 9.04 -10.83 16.23
N THR A 184 9.22 -9.59 15.79
CA THR A 184 8.79 -9.14 14.46
C THR A 184 9.96 -9.24 13.48
N TYR A 185 9.92 -10.24 12.61
CA TYR A 185 10.90 -10.46 11.55
C TYR A 185 10.21 -10.43 10.19
N PHE A 186 10.91 -9.91 9.19
CA PHE A 186 10.62 -10.17 7.77
C PHE A 186 11.70 -11.11 7.24
N ILE A 187 11.29 -12.23 6.67
CA ILE A 187 12.14 -13.39 6.40
C ILE A 187 12.10 -13.66 4.90
N LEU A 188 13.28 -13.69 4.28
CA LEU A 188 13.50 -14.13 2.91
C LEU A 188 14.06 -15.55 2.95
N ASP A 189 13.17 -16.53 2.74
CA ASP A 189 13.44 -17.94 3.03
C ASP A 189 14.63 -18.49 2.22
N GLU A 190 14.70 -18.16 0.93
CA GLU A 190 15.72 -18.67 0.00
C GLU A 190 17.13 -18.15 0.31
N TYR A 191 17.22 -16.95 0.88
CA TYR A 191 18.49 -16.30 1.21
C TYR A 191 18.95 -16.56 2.64
N HIS A 192 18.09 -17.18 3.47
CA HIS A 192 18.30 -17.30 4.92
C HIS A 192 18.60 -15.93 5.57
N VAL A 193 17.88 -14.90 5.12
CA VAL A 193 18.00 -13.53 5.63
C VAL A 193 16.78 -13.19 6.46
N GLU A 194 17.02 -12.67 7.66
CA GLU A 194 15.99 -12.20 8.58
C GLU A 194 16.22 -10.73 8.90
N LEU A 195 15.24 -9.89 8.59
CA LEU A 195 15.22 -8.49 8.99
C LEU A 195 14.51 -8.39 10.35
N ALA A 196 15.27 -8.16 11.41
CA ALA A 196 14.74 -7.92 12.75
C ALA A 196 14.12 -6.52 12.85
N LEU A 197 12.83 -6.41 12.52
CA LEU A 197 12.10 -5.15 12.46
C LEU A 197 11.88 -4.53 13.85
N ASP A 198 11.97 -5.33 14.91
CA ASP A 198 11.85 -4.88 16.28
C ASP A 198 13.12 -4.25 16.87
N LEU A 199 14.29 -4.58 16.31
CA LEU A 199 15.57 -3.98 16.69
C LEU A 199 15.85 -2.63 16.01
N CYS A 200 15.00 -2.21 15.06
CA CYS A 200 15.13 -0.92 14.41
C CYS A 200 14.23 0.14 15.09
N ASP A 201 14.87 1.13 15.73
CA ASP A 201 14.22 2.34 16.21
C ASP A 201 14.19 3.42 15.10
N GLY A 202 13.34 3.20 14.10
CA GLY A 202 13.27 4.05 12.92
C GLY A 202 12.46 3.45 11.78
N VAL A 203 12.86 3.77 10.56
CA VAL A 203 12.21 3.30 9.33
C VAL A 203 13.17 2.35 8.62
N VAL A 204 12.68 1.15 8.30
CA VAL A 204 13.38 0.17 7.46
C VAL A 204 12.80 0.23 6.07
N GLU A 205 13.65 0.49 5.08
CA GLU A 205 13.33 0.35 3.66
C GLU A 205 13.91 -0.98 3.16
N SER A 206 13.15 -1.71 2.34
CA SER A 206 13.57 -2.99 1.78
C SER A 206 13.11 -3.13 0.34
N ILE A 207 13.94 -3.75 -0.49
CA ILE A 207 13.59 -4.20 -1.84
C ILE A 207 13.92 -5.69 -1.92
N TRP A 208 12.96 -6.49 -2.35
CA TRP A 208 13.15 -7.92 -2.61
C TRP A 208 12.55 -8.29 -3.96
N ALA A 209 13.00 -9.40 -4.54
CA ALA A 209 12.41 -9.94 -5.74
C ALA A 209 11.03 -10.53 -5.41
N SER A 210 10.00 -10.18 -6.19
CA SER A 210 8.61 -10.50 -5.86
C SER A 210 8.28 -11.99 -5.99
N ASP A 211 9.08 -12.73 -6.74
CA ASP A 211 8.96 -14.17 -6.95
C ASP A 211 9.66 -15.01 -5.87
N GLU A 212 10.31 -14.36 -4.90
CA GLU A 212 11.00 -15.01 -3.78
C GLU A 212 10.02 -15.38 -2.67
N ASN A 213 10.22 -16.57 -2.10
CA ASN A 213 9.44 -17.02 -0.96
C ASN A 213 9.81 -16.19 0.28
N HIS A 214 8.81 -15.58 0.89
CA HIS A 214 9.00 -14.71 2.03
C HIS A 214 7.83 -14.78 3.01
N HIS A 215 8.11 -14.37 4.24
CA HIS A 215 7.09 -14.25 5.27
C HIS A 215 7.49 -13.31 6.41
N THR A 216 6.60 -13.22 7.39
CA THR A 216 6.71 -12.41 8.59
C THR A 216 6.33 -13.27 9.78
N SER A 217 7.08 -13.11 10.87
CA SER A 217 6.95 -13.95 12.06
C SER A 217 5.88 -13.45 13.03
N ALA A 218 5.25 -14.38 13.75
CA ALA A 218 4.40 -14.03 14.88
C ALA A 218 5.15 -13.18 15.92
N SER A 219 4.53 -12.09 16.34
CA SER A 219 5.09 -11.13 17.30
C SER A 219 4.20 -10.94 18.52
N THR A 220 4.78 -10.52 19.64
CA THR A 220 4.03 -10.17 20.87
C THR A 220 4.12 -8.68 21.13
N THR A 221 2.98 -8.05 21.42
CA THR A 221 2.89 -6.63 21.78
C THR A 221 2.68 -6.46 23.27
N TYR A 222 3.40 -5.51 23.86
CA TYR A 222 3.41 -5.21 25.28
C TYR A 222 3.02 -3.75 25.53
N GLU A 223 2.29 -3.52 26.61
CA GLU A 223 2.07 -2.19 27.18
C GLU A 223 3.05 -1.90 28.33
N GLU A 224 2.82 -0.81 29.07
CA GLU A 224 3.57 -0.49 30.27
C GLU A 224 3.55 -1.63 31.30
N GLY A 225 4.70 -1.86 31.95
CA GLY A 225 4.84 -2.96 32.90
C GLY A 225 5.04 -4.35 32.25
N HIS A 226 5.36 -4.41 30.95
CA HIS A 226 5.64 -5.67 30.22
C HIS A 226 4.42 -6.63 30.18
N ILE A 227 3.22 -6.06 30.20
CA ILE A 227 1.98 -6.82 30.13
C ILE A 227 1.63 -7.06 28.65
N SER A 228 1.45 -8.32 28.27
CA SER A 228 1.05 -8.67 26.90
C SER A 228 -0.36 -8.16 26.63
N ILE A 229 -0.53 -7.47 25.51
CA ILE A 229 -1.81 -6.91 25.06
C ILE A 229 -2.07 -7.32 23.62
N ALA A 230 -3.34 -7.54 23.26
CA ALA A 230 -3.69 -7.80 21.86
C ALA A 230 -3.31 -6.58 21.01
N PRO A 231 -2.61 -6.74 19.88
CA PRO A 231 -2.06 -5.61 19.12
C PRO A 231 -3.07 -4.50 18.82
N LYS A 232 -4.31 -4.85 18.46
CA LYS A 232 -5.41 -3.91 18.15
C LYS A 232 -5.78 -2.94 19.28
N TYR A 233 -5.41 -3.25 20.53
CA TYR A 233 -5.66 -2.39 21.70
C TYR A 233 -4.43 -1.58 22.11
N SER A 234 -3.26 -1.85 21.55
CA SER A 234 -2.06 -1.07 21.82
C SER A 234 -2.16 0.33 21.19
N PRO A 235 -1.70 1.39 21.88
CA PRO A 235 -1.61 2.75 21.33
C PRO A 235 -0.58 2.87 20.20
N ILE A 236 0.37 1.94 20.13
CA ILE A 236 1.30 1.79 19.00
C ILE A 236 0.88 0.63 18.12
N THR A 237 1.31 0.69 16.87
CA THR A 237 1.20 -0.46 15.97
C THR A 237 2.41 -0.48 15.06
N ARG A 238 2.68 -1.65 14.49
CA ARG A 238 3.61 -1.71 13.38
C ARG A 238 2.93 -1.23 12.12
N PHE A 239 3.68 -0.52 11.30
CA PHE A 239 3.32 -0.14 9.94
C PHE A 239 4.22 -0.93 9.01
N GLY A 240 3.64 -1.68 8.10
CA GLY A 240 4.36 -2.36 7.03
C GLY A 240 3.64 -2.06 5.74
N CYS A 241 4.38 -1.54 4.78
CA CYS A 241 3.87 -1.11 3.50
C CYS A 241 4.57 -1.90 2.42
N SER A 242 3.83 -2.38 1.43
CA SER A 242 4.38 -2.97 0.20
C SER A 242 3.80 -2.26 -1.03
N LEU A 243 4.66 -2.02 -2.00
CA LEU A 243 4.39 -1.37 -3.27
C LEU A 243 4.81 -2.29 -4.41
N GLN A 244 3.83 -2.69 -5.22
CA GLN A 244 4.00 -3.63 -6.32
C GLN A 244 3.00 -3.39 -7.45
N ILE A 245 3.18 -4.15 -8.53
CA ILE A 245 2.27 -4.19 -9.68
C ILE A 245 1.72 -5.61 -9.80
N ASN A 246 0.42 -5.76 -9.55
CA ASN A 246 -0.21 -7.07 -9.55
C ASN A 246 -0.42 -7.64 -10.96
N GLU A 247 -0.12 -8.93 -11.15
CA GLU A 247 -0.27 -9.62 -12.44
C GLU A 247 -1.71 -9.54 -12.98
N SER A 248 -2.70 -9.71 -12.10
CA SER A 248 -4.10 -9.69 -12.52
C SER A 248 -4.56 -8.30 -12.94
N LEU A 249 -3.95 -7.21 -12.45
CA LEU A 249 -4.23 -5.86 -12.95
C LEU A 249 -3.71 -5.71 -14.37
N LEU A 250 -2.45 -6.11 -14.62
CA LEU A 250 -1.86 -6.07 -15.96
C LEU A 250 -2.73 -6.83 -16.97
N ASN A 251 -3.15 -8.04 -16.64
CA ASN A 251 -4.02 -8.85 -17.50
C ASN A 251 -5.33 -8.14 -17.86
N ARG A 252 -5.90 -7.33 -16.94
CA ARG A 252 -7.09 -6.52 -17.23
C ARG A 252 -6.77 -5.35 -18.15
N ILE A 253 -5.63 -4.68 -17.94
CA ILE A 253 -5.18 -3.58 -18.78
C ILE A 253 -4.92 -4.06 -20.21
N GLU A 254 -4.19 -5.15 -20.41
CA GLU A 254 -3.95 -5.68 -21.75
C GLU A 254 -5.24 -6.07 -22.47
N GLY A 255 -6.19 -6.66 -21.74
CA GLY A 255 -7.52 -6.94 -22.27
C GLY A 255 -8.28 -5.67 -22.70
N LEU A 256 -8.17 -4.60 -21.92
CA LEU A 256 -8.77 -3.30 -22.24
C LEU A 256 -8.10 -2.63 -23.45
N LEU A 257 -6.76 -2.66 -23.52
CA LEU A 257 -6.01 -2.09 -24.64
C LEU A 257 -6.31 -2.81 -25.96
N LYS A 258 -6.54 -4.12 -25.95
CA LYS A 258 -7.05 -4.86 -27.13
C LYS A 258 -8.45 -4.39 -27.54
N MET A 259 -9.31 -4.04 -26.58
CA MET A 259 -10.65 -3.50 -26.87
C MET A 259 -10.63 -2.05 -27.39
N ARG A 260 -9.51 -1.33 -27.25
CA ARG A 260 -9.29 -0.01 -27.84
C ARG A 260 -9.15 -0.10 -29.37
N GLU A 261 -8.67 -1.23 -29.88
CA GLU A 261 -8.48 -1.45 -31.32
C GLU A 261 -9.81 -1.31 -32.07
N GLY A 262 -9.82 -0.48 -33.12
CA GLY A 262 -11.01 -0.21 -33.93
C GLY A 262 -12.02 0.76 -33.31
N LYS A 263 -11.76 1.32 -32.12
CA LYS A 263 -12.56 2.42 -31.56
C LYS A 263 -11.97 3.78 -31.94
N THR A 264 -12.84 4.74 -32.21
CA THR A 264 -12.45 6.16 -32.24
C THR A 264 -12.04 6.63 -30.83
N PRO A 265 -11.27 7.74 -30.70
CA PRO A 265 -10.91 8.29 -29.40
C PRO A 265 -12.13 8.58 -28.51
N GLN A 266 -13.23 9.07 -29.08
CA GLN A 266 -14.46 9.37 -28.34
C GLN A 266 -15.16 8.10 -27.84
N GLU A 267 -15.26 7.06 -28.66
CA GLU A 267 -15.83 5.78 -28.26
C GLU A 267 -14.98 5.09 -27.20
N TRP A 268 -13.65 5.23 -27.29
CA TRP A 268 -12.73 4.71 -26.28
C TRP A 268 -12.91 5.41 -24.94
N GLU A 269 -12.97 6.74 -24.91
CA GLU A 269 -13.16 7.50 -23.67
C GLU A 269 -14.52 7.20 -23.01
N LEU A 270 -15.59 7.03 -23.80
CA LEU A 270 -16.89 6.62 -23.28
C LEU A 270 -16.83 5.22 -22.68
N TYR A 271 -16.27 4.26 -23.42
CA TYR A 271 -16.12 2.89 -22.96
C TYR A 271 -15.27 2.79 -21.69
N LYS A 272 -14.14 3.52 -21.64
CA LYS A 272 -13.24 3.59 -20.48
C LYS A 272 -13.99 4.01 -19.22
N LYS A 273 -14.82 5.05 -19.30
CA LYS A 273 -15.64 5.53 -18.16
C LYS A 273 -16.64 4.49 -17.66
N GLU A 274 -17.12 3.59 -18.51
CA GLU A 274 -18.06 2.52 -18.14
C GLU A 274 -17.38 1.35 -17.44
N VAL A 275 -16.14 1.02 -17.84
CA VAL A 275 -15.48 -0.23 -17.41
C VAL A 275 -14.33 -0.01 -16.43
N VAL A 276 -13.76 1.18 -16.37
CA VAL A 276 -12.77 1.58 -15.37
C VAL A 276 -13.46 2.44 -14.34
N LYS A 277 -13.17 2.20 -13.05
CA LYS A 277 -13.67 3.02 -11.95
C LYS A 277 -12.53 3.85 -11.38
N CYS A 278 -12.40 5.07 -11.85
CA CYS A 278 -11.38 6.02 -11.40
C CYS A 278 -11.74 6.61 -10.03
N TYR A 279 -10.80 7.35 -9.43
CA TYR A 279 -10.98 7.89 -8.08
C TYR A 279 -12.20 8.83 -7.99
N GLU A 280 -12.34 9.76 -8.93
CA GLU A 280 -13.50 10.68 -8.98
C GLU A 280 -14.83 9.93 -9.02
N GLN A 281 -14.92 8.85 -9.81
CA GLN A 281 -16.14 8.06 -9.93
C GLN A 281 -16.49 7.31 -8.64
N GLU A 282 -15.49 6.89 -7.86
CA GLU A 282 -15.71 6.33 -6.52
C GLU A 282 -16.25 7.40 -5.57
N ILE A 283 -15.67 8.61 -5.59
CA ILE A 283 -16.10 9.72 -4.74
C ILE A 283 -17.53 10.16 -5.08
N ASP A 284 -17.82 10.41 -6.35
CA ASP A 284 -19.14 10.81 -6.83
C ASP A 284 -20.20 9.77 -6.45
N PHE A 285 -19.87 8.48 -6.62
CA PHE A 285 -20.76 7.39 -6.24
C PHE A 285 -21.04 7.37 -4.73
N LYS A 286 -20.07 7.66 -3.87
CA LYS A 286 -20.28 7.69 -2.42
C LYS A 286 -21.07 8.93 -1.99
N LEU A 287 -20.73 10.10 -2.53
CA LEU A 287 -21.45 11.35 -2.26
C LEU A 287 -22.91 11.28 -2.70
N SER A 288 -23.22 10.59 -3.81
CA SER A 288 -24.61 10.39 -4.26
C SER A 288 -25.44 9.45 -3.37
N LYS A 289 -24.82 8.83 -2.35
CA LYS A 289 -25.44 7.86 -1.42
C LYS A 289 -25.55 8.37 0.01
N LEU A 290 -25.08 9.59 0.28
CA LEU A 290 -25.29 10.30 1.54
C LEU A 290 -26.73 10.83 1.61
#